data_AF-K2C623-F1
#
_entry.id   AF-K2C623-F1
#
_cell.length_a   1.000
_cell.length_b   1.000
_cell.length_c   1.000
_cell.angle_alpha   90.00
_cell.angle_beta   90.00
_cell.angle_gamma   90.00
#
_symmetry.space_group_name_H-M   'P 1'
#
loop_
_entity.id
_entity.type
_entity.pdbx_description
1 polymer ?
#
loop_
_entity_poly.entity_id
_entity_poly.type
_entity_poly.pdbx_seq_one_letter_code
_entity_poly.pdbx_strand_id
1 'polypeptide(L)'
;MQQFVTLYQADMAGGETRSDLVRVPEFVKSCPDGAYRGLYFSSEQTGALYGPMVITFAVRKARDLLFEGCDYAGVEIQLEIGGRRLPQLPVASELERLVTAEDCLILINGSQYKPGSEVLGFQQVYDDSVKCIEALKRFGIPQETMAIYATPEEISLEIHAGVLGLEGSEDLDQNYYRLLGAVADIKESGGRVLKTSIRTVVAHSCQKDYKVLLPGSNHPALHRPRVSVGSSHFAYGIAAFSDFCSKKRTTQESLQETLNWVKFVQTPLPPVPGLAD
;
A
#
# COMPACT_ATOMS: atom_id res chain seq x y z
N MET A 1 26.11 0.52 10.58
CA MET A 1 25.33 -0.62 10.07
C MET A 1 24.90 -0.26 8.65
N GLN A 2 25.23 -1.09 7.66
CA GLN A 2 24.82 -0.85 6.27
C GLN A 2 23.50 -1.61 6.01
N GLN A 3 22.51 -0.91 5.47
CA GLN A 3 21.18 -1.44 5.16
C GLN A 3 21.06 -1.63 3.64
N PHE A 4 20.49 -2.76 3.25
CA PHE A 4 20.27 -3.12 1.86
C PHE A 4 18.78 -3.25 1.58
N VAL A 5 18.34 -2.73 0.44
CA VAL A 5 16.97 -2.85 -0.06
C VAL A 5 16.95 -3.66 -1.35
N THR A 6 15.96 -4.53 -1.49
CA THR A 6 15.68 -5.18 -2.76
C THR A 6 14.81 -4.27 -3.61
N LEU A 7 15.27 -3.98 -4.82
CA LEU A 7 14.60 -3.19 -5.84
C LEU A 7 14.09 -4.13 -6.93
N TYR A 8 12.89 -3.86 -7.46
CA TYR A 8 12.26 -4.64 -8.51
C TYR A 8 11.89 -3.74 -9.68
N GLN A 9 12.21 -4.20 -10.89
CA GLN A 9 11.85 -3.52 -12.14
C GLN A 9 11.87 -4.52 -13.29
N ALA A 10 10.95 -4.34 -14.25
CA ALA A 10 10.76 -5.28 -15.36
C ALA A 10 12.00 -5.47 -16.25
N ASP A 11 12.78 -4.40 -16.46
CA ASP A 11 13.91 -4.40 -17.41
C ASP A 11 15.25 -4.88 -16.80
N MET A 12 15.27 -5.29 -15.53
CA MET A 12 16.48 -5.81 -14.88
C MET A 12 16.66 -7.31 -15.06
N ALA A 13 17.91 -7.77 -15.10
CA ALA A 13 18.22 -9.21 -15.14
C ALA A 13 17.64 -9.93 -13.91
N GLY A 14 16.67 -10.81 -14.13
CA GLY A 14 15.95 -11.51 -13.05
C GLY A 14 14.85 -10.68 -12.37
N GLY A 15 14.60 -9.44 -12.79
CA GLY A 15 13.53 -8.58 -12.28
C GLY A 15 13.75 -8.03 -10.87
N GLU A 16 14.90 -8.29 -10.25
CA GLU A 16 15.26 -7.82 -8.91
C GLU A 16 16.76 -7.49 -8.78
N THR A 17 17.10 -6.57 -7.88
CA THR A 17 18.49 -6.21 -7.56
C THR A 17 18.57 -5.76 -6.11
N ARG A 18 19.57 -6.25 -5.39
CA ARG A 18 19.88 -5.79 -4.04
C ARG A 18 20.80 -4.58 -4.13
N SER A 19 20.35 -3.44 -3.59
CA SER A 19 21.11 -2.19 -3.54
C SER A 19 21.38 -1.79 -2.11
N ASP A 20 22.54 -1.18 -1.87
CA ASP A 20 22.74 -0.36 -0.68
C ASP A 20 21.68 0.76 -0.69
N LEU A 21 21.04 0.98 0.46
CA LEU A 21 20.01 1.99 0.64
C LEU A 21 20.49 3.39 0.20
N VAL A 22 21.76 3.74 0.47
CA VAL A 22 22.28 5.08 0.12
C VAL A 22 22.44 5.28 -1.39
N ARG A 23 22.46 4.19 -2.17
CA ARG A 23 22.61 4.20 -3.63
C ARG A 23 21.29 4.19 -4.39
N VAL A 24 20.16 4.02 -3.69
CA VAL A 24 18.83 4.01 -4.30
C VAL A 24 18.51 5.28 -5.13
N PRO A 25 18.96 6.50 -4.76
CA PRO A 25 18.77 7.67 -5.62
C PRO A 25 19.48 7.53 -6.98
N GLU A 26 20.64 6.88 -7.05
CA GLU A 26 21.33 6.60 -8.32
C GLU A 26 20.47 5.72 -9.22
N PHE A 27 19.81 4.74 -8.62
CA PHE A 27 18.90 3.83 -9.30
C PHE A 27 17.68 4.55 -9.88
N VAL A 28 17.01 5.41 -9.10
CA VAL A 28 15.86 6.21 -9.58
C VAL A 28 16.26 7.13 -10.72
N LYS A 29 17.50 7.66 -10.68
CA LYS A 29 18.03 8.50 -11.76
C LYS A 29 18.19 7.72 -13.07
N SER A 30 18.68 6.49 -13.02
CA SER A 30 18.85 5.65 -14.22
C SER A 30 17.54 5.04 -14.70
N CYS A 31 16.61 4.81 -13.78
CA CYS A 31 15.40 4.01 -13.98
C CYS A 31 14.19 4.64 -13.27
N PRO A 32 13.65 5.75 -13.80
CA PRO A 32 12.60 6.51 -13.11
C PRO A 32 11.23 5.82 -13.13
N ASP A 33 10.98 4.92 -14.08
CA ASP A 33 9.66 4.29 -14.27
C ASP A 33 9.60 2.89 -13.66
N GLY A 34 8.53 2.61 -12.91
CA GLY A 34 8.20 1.25 -12.48
C GLY A 34 9.19 0.60 -11.53
N ALA A 35 9.94 1.41 -10.77
CA ALA A 35 10.84 0.92 -9.72
C ALA A 35 10.07 0.69 -8.42
N TYR A 36 9.99 -0.56 -8.00
CA TYR A 36 9.42 -0.97 -6.72
C TYR A 36 10.53 -1.38 -5.76
N ARG A 37 10.22 -1.38 -4.46
CA ARG A 37 11.08 -1.90 -3.40
C ARG A 37 10.36 -2.97 -2.60
N GLY A 38 11.14 -3.87 -2.01
CA GLY A 38 10.66 -4.76 -0.96
C GLY A 38 10.35 -4.00 0.33
N LEU A 39 9.47 -4.57 1.15
CA LEU A 39 9.15 -4.10 2.49
C LEU A 39 10.19 -4.46 3.56
N TYR A 40 11.24 -5.20 3.19
CA TYR A 40 12.24 -5.71 4.12
C TYR A 40 13.62 -5.34 3.60
N PHE A 41 14.43 -4.81 4.51
CA PHE A 41 15.84 -4.55 4.38
C PHE A 41 16.63 -5.67 5.06
N SER A 42 17.84 -5.88 4.58
CA SER A 42 18.81 -6.79 5.18
C SER A 42 20.05 -6.03 5.59
N SER A 43 20.72 -6.46 6.67
CA SER A 43 22.05 -5.96 7.04
C SER A 43 23.16 -6.86 6.47
N GLU A 44 24.37 -6.32 6.37
CA GLU A 44 25.55 -7.09 5.94
C GLU A 44 26.04 -8.10 6.98
N GLN A 45 25.77 -7.86 8.27
CA GLN A 45 26.49 -8.49 9.39
C GLN A 45 25.69 -9.56 10.13
N THR A 46 24.36 -9.51 10.11
CA THR A 46 23.56 -10.31 11.06
C THR A 46 22.43 -11.10 10.42
N GLY A 47 22.15 -10.94 9.11
CA GLY A 47 20.98 -11.55 8.48
C GLY A 47 19.63 -11.07 9.04
N ALA A 48 19.64 -10.17 10.03
CA ALA A 48 18.46 -9.62 10.65
C ALA A 48 17.64 -8.81 9.62
N LEU A 49 16.33 -9.02 9.65
CA LEU A 49 15.36 -8.36 8.79
C LEU A 49 14.87 -7.08 9.48
N TYR A 50 14.91 -5.97 8.74
CA TYR A 50 14.43 -4.66 9.19
C TYR A 50 13.37 -4.24 8.19
N GLY A 51 12.16 -3.84 8.59
CA GLY A 51 11.08 -3.62 7.64
C GLY A 51 10.35 -2.30 7.88
N PRO A 52 10.24 -1.41 6.87
CA PRO A 52 9.30 -0.32 6.93
C PRO A 52 7.89 -0.82 7.16
N MET A 53 7.17 -0.09 8.01
CA MET A 53 5.78 -0.37 8.20
C MET A 53 4.87 0.35 7.22
N VAL A 54 4.73 -0.21 6.02
CA VAL A 54 3.78 0.29 5.02
C VAL A 54 2.37 -0.30 5.11
N ILE A 55 1.39 0.58 5.31
CA ILE A 55 -0.05 0.32 5.15
C ILE A 55 -0.51 1.00 3.87
N THR A 56 -1.02 0.25 2.88
CA THR A 56 -1.48 0.84 1.61
C THR A 56 -3.00 0.87 1.53
N PHE A 57 -3.54 1.98 1.01
CA PHE A 57 -4.95 2.20 0.67
C PHE A 57 -5.02 2.53 -0.82
N ALA A 58 -5.94 1.92 -1.54
CA ALA A 58 -6.04 2.10 -2.98
C ALA A 58 -7.49 2.26 -3.44
N VAL A 59 -7.68 3.03 -4.51
CA VAL A 59 -8.93 3.10 -5.25
C VAL A 59 -9.31 1.70 -5.70
N ARG A 60 -10.58 1.31 -5.47
CA ARG A 60 -11.06 -0.02 -5.80
C ARG A 60 -12.07 0.00 -6.93
N LYS A 61 -11.76 -0.74 -7.98
CA LYS A 61 -12.69 -1.06 -9.05
C LYS A 61 -13.55 -2.25 -8.64
N ALA A 62 -14.70 -2.41 -9.29
CA ALA A 62 -15.62 -3.50 -8.98
C ALA A 62 -14.96 -4.88 -9.07
N ARG A 63 -14.09 -5.09 -10.07
CA ARG A 63 -13.32 -6.34 -10.18
C ARG A 63 -12.36 -6.56 -9.00
N ASP A 64 -11.81 -5.49 -8.43
CA ASP A 64 -10.80 -5.63 -7.38
C ASP A 64 -11.44 -6.18 -6.09
N LEU A 65 -12.73 -5.89 -5.86
CA LEU A 65 -13.48 -6.45 -4.72
C LEU A 65 -13.70 -7.96 -4.87
N LEU A 66 -13.77 -8.49 -6.10
CA LEU A 66 -13.92 -9.93 -6.36
C LEU A 66 -12.63 -10.70 -6.12
N PHE A 67 -11.49 -10.14 -6.52
CA PHE A 67 -10.21 -10.86 -6.58
C PHE A 67 -9.30 -10.64 -5.38
N GLU A 68 -9.65 -9.77 -4.43
CA GLU A 68 -8.79 -9.53 -3.26
C GLU A 68 -8.73 -10.71 -2.28
N GLY A 69 -9.63 -11.68 -2.38
CA GLY A 69 -9.64 -12.84 -1.47
C GLY A 69 -10.14 -12.53 -0.06
N CYS A 70 -10.59 -11.30 0.22
CA CYS A 70 -11.20 -10.91 1.49
C CYS A 70 -12.72 -10.68 1.35
N ASP A 71 -13.41 -10.72 2.49
CA ASP A 71 -14.81 -10.34 2.60
C ASP A 71 -14.95 -8.88 3.06
N TYR A 72 -16.08 -8.27 2.73
CA TYR A 72 -16.40 -6.89 3.05
C TYR A 72 -17.68 -6.85 3.88
N ALA A 73 -17.59 -6.36 5.12
CA ALA A 73 -18.73 -6.38 6.02
C ALA A 73 -19.90 -5.54 5.47
N GLY A 74 -21.06 -6.18 5.34
CA GLY A 74 -22.26 -5.55 4.79
C GLY A 74 -22.20 -5.26 3.29
N VAL A 75 -21.32 -5.95 2.55
CA VAL A 75 -21.23 -5.86 1.10
C VAL A 75 -21.52 -7.23 0.50
N GLU A 76 -22.59 -7.31 -0.28
CA GLU A 76 -22.93 -8.46 -1.11
C GLU A 76 -22.42 -8.22 -2.53
N ILE A 77 -21.68 -9.19 -3.07
CA ILE A 77 -21.15 -9.15 -4.44
C ILE A 77 -21.75 -10.29 -5.24
N GLN A 78 -22.32 -9.98 -6.39
CA GLN A 78 -22.86 -10.94 -7.34
C GLN A 78 -22.34 -10.65 -8.76
N LEU A 79 -22.42 -11.64 -9.65
CA LEU A 79 -22.04 -11.50 -11.05
C LEU A 79 -23.28 -11.65 -11.95
N GLU A 80 -23.40 -10.83 -12.97
CA GLU A 80 -24.44 -10.90 -13.99
C GLU A 80 -23.81 -10.96 -15.39
N ILE A 81 -24.23 -11.94 -16.19
CA ILE A 81 -23.72 -12.16 -17.55
C ILE A 81 -24.89 -12.46 -18.48
N GLY A 82 -24.91 -11.80 -19.64
CA GLY A 82 -26.01 -11.90 -20.59
C GLY A 82 -27.38 -11.55 -19.97
N GLY A 83 -27.40 -10.64 -18.97
CA GLY A 83 -28.59 -10.27 -18.21
C GLY A 83 -29.08 -11.31 -17.21
N ARG A 84 -28.29 -12.35 -16.92
CA ARG A 84 -28.61 -13.38 -15.91
C ARG A 84 -27.66 -13.31 -14.73
N ARG A 85 -28.24 -13.18 -13.53
CA ARG A 85 -27.48 -13.22 -12.28
C ARG A 85 -27.04 -14.64 -11.97
N LEU A 86 -25.78 -14.80 -11.61
CA LEU A 86 -25.26 -16.05 -11.09
C LEU A 86 -25.63 -16.18 -9.61
N PRO A 87 -26.12 -17.35 -9.17
CA PRO A 87 -26.52 -17.57 -7.78
C PRO A 87 -25.32 -17.61 -6.83
N GLN A 88 -24.13 -17.88 -7.35
CA GLN A 88 -22.87 -17.93 -6.60
C GLN A 88 -21.71 -17.48 -7.49
N LEU A 89 -20.64 -16.98 -6.87
CA LEU A 89 -19.43 -16.62 -7.59
C LEU A 89 -18.73 -17.90 -8.10
N PRO A 90 -18.36 -17.95 -9.41
CA PRO A 90 -17.57 -19.04 -9.96
C PRO A 90 -16.19 -19.16 -9.32
N VAL A 91 -15.53 -20.29 -9.58
CA VAL A 91 -14.12 -20.48 -9.19
C VAL A 91 -13.21 -19.45 -9.87
N ALA A 92 -12.07 -19.13 -9.27
CA ALA A 92 -11.20 -18.04 -9.70
C ALA A 92 -10.85 -18.04 -11.21
N SER A 93 -10.48 -19.20 -11.77
CA SER A 93 -10.14 -19.31 -13.20
C SER A 93 -11.32 -19.03 -14.13
N GLU A 94 -12.54 -19.39 -13.72
CA GLU A 94 -13.74 -19.08 -14.48
C GLU A 94 -14.13 -17.61 -14.30
N LEU A 95 -14.01 -17.10 -13.08
CA LEU A 95 -14.27 -15.69 -12.75
C LEU A 95 -13.39 -14.75 -13.58
N GLU A 96 -12.10 -15.04 -13.72
CA GLU A 96 -11.19 -14.26 -14.57
C GLU A 96 -11.68 -14.17 -16.01
N ARG A 97 -12.06 -15.30 -16.62
CA ARG A 97 -12.59 -15.35 -17.98
C ARG A 97 -13.87 -14.53 -18.09
N LEU A 98 -14.78 -14.70 -17.14
CA LEU A 98 -16.09 -14.07 -17.16
C LEU A 98 -16.01 -12.55 -16.97
N VAL A 99 -15.14 -12.06 -16.10
CA VAL A 99 -14.95 -10.62 -15.84
C VAL A 99 -14.37 -9.89 -17.06
N THR A 100 -13.77 -10.60 -18.01
CA THR A 100 -13.31 -10.03 -19.29
C THR A 100 -14.38 -10.01 -20.39
N ALA A 101 -15.53 -10.65 -20.18
CA ALA A 101 -16.62 -10.64 -21.15
C ALA A 101 -17.27 -9.25 -21.24
N GLU A 102 -17.60 -8.80 -22.45
CA GLU A 102 -18.17 -7.46 -22.67
C GLU A 102 -19.51 -7.23 -21.98
N ASP A 103 -20.28 -8.30 -21.79
CA ASP A 103 -21.61 -8.30 -21.17
C ASP A 103 -21.58 -8.61 -19.67
N CYS A 104 -20.39 -8.68 -19.06
CA CYS A 104 -20.23 -8.90 -17.64
C CYS A 104 -20.53 -7.64 -16.82
N LEU A 105 -21.42 -7.78 -15.85
CA LEU A 105 -21.70 -6.79 -14.81
C LEU A 105 -21.43 -7.38 -13.43
N ILE A 106 -20.88 -6.56 -12.55
CA ILE A 106 -20.66 -6.88 -11.14
C ILE A 106 -21.71 -6.12 -10.34
N LEU A 107 -22.51 -6.84 -9.56
CA LEU A 107 -23.50 -6.23 -8.68
C LEU A 107 -22.91 -6.12 -7.29
N ILE A 108 -22.95 -4.91 -6.73
CA ILE A 108 -22.46 -4.63 -5.38
C ILE A 108 -23.62 -4.00 -4.62
N ASN A 109 -24.13 -4.72 -3.62
CA ASN A 109 -25.37 -4.36 -2.90
C ASN A 109 -26.54 -4.07 -3.86
N GLY A 110 -26.64 -4.85 -4.94
CA GLY A 110 -27.68 -4.72 -5.97
C GLY A 110 -27.43 -3.66 -7.05
N SER A 111 -26.44 -2.77 -6.88
CA SER A 111 -26.06 -1.77 -7.89
C SER A 111 -25.12 -2.38 -8.93
N GLN A 112 -25.36 -2.11 -10.21
CA GLN A 112 -24.59 -2.68 -11.33
C GLN A 112 -23.37 -1.83 -11.68
N TYR A 113 -22.22 -2.48 -11.85
CA TYR A 113 -20.95 -1.87 -12.24
C TYR A 113 -20.33 -2.64 -13.39
N LYS A 114 -19.66 -1.93 -14.31
CA LYS A 114 -18.69 -2.60 -15.20
C LYS A 114 -17.47 -3.01 -14.37
N PRO A 115 -16.76 -4.08 -14.74
CA PRO A 115 -15.56 -4.53 -14.03
C PRO A 115 -14.52 -3.45 -13.70
N GLY A 116 -14.28 -2.53 -14.63
CA GLY A 116 -13.32 -1.43 -14.48
C GLY A 116 -13.88 -0.19 -13.77
N SER A 117 -15.16 -0.16 -13.43
CA SER A 117 -15.79 0.98 -12.74
C SER A 117 -15.28 1.09 -11.31
N GLU A 118 -14.93 2.31 -10.91
CA GLU A 118 -14.60 2.65 -9.54
C GLU A 118 -15.82 2.48 -8.61
N VAL A 119 -15.60 1.85 -7.46
CA VAL A 119 -16.63 1.60 -6.44
C VAL A 119 -16.21 2.23 -5.12
N LEU A 120 -14.93 2.13 -4.76
CA LEU A 120 -14.35 2.85 -3.63
C LEU A 120 -13.34 3.85 -4.18
N GLY A 121 -13.80 5.08 -4.33
CA GLY A 121 -13.01 6.15 -4.93
C GLY A 121 -11.98 6.76 -4.00
N PHE A 122 -11.22 7.71 -4.56
CA PHE A 122 -10.11 8.35 -3.86
C PHE A 122 -10.56 9.09 -2.58
N GLN A 123 -11.81 9.55 -2.51
CA GLN A 123 -12.39 10.08 -1.27
C GLN A 123 -12.41 9.06 -0.15
N GLN A 124 -12.86 7.84 -0.45
CA GLN A 124 -12.85 6.78 0.54
C GLN A 124 -11.42 6.39 0.94
N VAL A 125 -10.48 6.37 -0.02
CA VAL A 125 -9.05 6.11 0.23
C VAL A 125 -8.48 7.12 1.22
N TYR A 126 -8.75 8.40 0.97
CA TYR A 126 -8.33 9.49 1.83
C TYR A 126 -8.94 9.34 3.24
N ASP A 127 -10.26 9.21 3.34
CA ASP A 127 -10.95 9.10 4.64
C ASP A 127 -10.51 7.87 5.45
N ASP A 128 -10.31 6.74 4.79
CA ASP A 128 -9.82 5.51 5.41
C ASP A 128 -8.38 5.66 5.92
N SER A 129 -7.52 6.32 5.15
CA SER A 129 -6.15 6.62 5.60
C SER A 129 -6.11 7.58 6.80
N VAL A 130 -7.01 8.58 6.84
CA VAL A 130 -7.19 9.46 8.02
C VAL A 130 -7.58 8.64 9.25
N LYS A 131 -8.58 7.76 9.14
CA LYS A 131 -9.01 6.89 10.25
C LYS A 131 -7.86 6.03 10.77
N CYS A 132 -7.04 5.48 9.86
CA CYS A 132 -5.88 4.68 10.22
C CYS A 132 -4.81 5.51 10.96
N ILE A 133 -4.52 6.75 10.51
CA ILE A 133 -3.61 7.67 11.20
C ILE A 133 -4.12 7.95 12.62
N GLU A 134 -5.41 8.22 12.79
CA GLU A 134 -6.01 8.46 14.11
C GLU A 134 -6.03 7.20 14.99
N ALA A 135 -6.08 6.00 14.41
CA ALA A 135 -5.87 4.75 15.14
C ALA A 135 -4.41 4.64 15.63
N LEU A 136 -3.43 4.86 14.74
CA LEU A 136 -2.00 4.82 15.07
C LEU A 136 -1.64 5.80 16.20
N LYS A 137 -2.18 7.03 16.15
CA LYS A 137 -2.00 8.02 17.23
C LYS A 137 -2.55 7.55 18.57
N ARG A 138 -3.68 6.82 18.59
CA ARG A 138 -4.24 6.23 19.81
C ARG A 138 -3.38 5.11 20.39
N PHE A 139 -2.59 4.44 19.56
CA PHE A 139 -1.54 3.50 19.98
C PHE A 139 -0.24 4.20 20.40
N GLY A 140 -0.21 5.54 20.47
CA GLY A 140 0.95 6.30 20.89
C GLY A 140 2.00 6.51 19.80
N ILE A 141 1.71 6.14 18.54
CA ILE A 141 2.61 6.36 17.39
C ILE A 141 2.45 7.80 16.89
N PRO A 142 3.47 8.67 17.07
CA PRO A 142 3.35 10.08 16.69
C PRO A 142 3.41 10.27 15.16
N GLN A 143 2.76 11.32 14.65
CA GLN A 143 2.65 11.53 13.19
C GLN A 143 3.99 11.84 12.51
N GLU A 144 4.92 12.47 13.22
CA GLU A 144 6.28 12.74 12.77
C GLU A 144 7.12 11.47 12.55
N THR A 145 6.67 10.33 13.07
CA THR A 145 7.31 9.03 12.91
C THR A 145 6.71 8.21 11.75
N MET A 146 5.77 8.83 11.03
CA MET A 146 5.12 8.29 9.85
C MET A 146 5.50 9.10 8.62
N ALA A 147 5.75 8.42 7.50
CA ALA A 147 5.85 9.04 6.19
C ALA A 147 4.63 8.69 5.35
N ILE A 148 4.00 9.69 4.73
CA ILE A 148 2.84 9.50 3.86
C ILE A 148 3.32 9.61 2.42
N TYR A 149 3.09 8.57 1.64
CA TYR A 149 3.39 8.55 0.20
C TYR A 149 2.12 8.34 -0.58
N ALA A 150 1.99 8.98 -1.74
CA ALA A 150 0.78 8.89 -2.53
C ALA A 150 1.02 8.94 -4.03
N THR A 151 0.06 8.39 -4.75
CA THR A 151 -0.23 8.62 -6.16
C THR A 151 -1.69 9.06 -6.29
N PRO A 152 -2.17 9.41 -7.50
CA PRO A 152 -3.60 9.66 -7.72
C PRO A 152 -4.54 8.49 -7.42
N GLU A 153 -4.04 7.25 -7.29
CA GLU A 153 -4.88 6.06 -7.04
C GLU A 153 -4.59 5.38 -5.69
N GLU A 154 -3.51 5.73 -5.00
CA GLU A 154 -3.12 5.07 -3.74
C GLU A 154 -2.50 6.05 -2.73
N ILE A 155 -2.73 5.77 -1.45
CA ILE A 155 -2.04 6.38 -0.31
C ILE A 155 -1.35 5.25 0.45
N SER A 156 -0.12 5.46 0.91
CA SER A 156 0.50 4.55 1.87
C SER A 156 1.10 5.30 3.04
N LEU A 157 0.90 4.71 4.21
CA LEU A 157 1.45 5.18 5.48
C LEU A 157 2.62 4.28 5.83
N GLU A 158 3.82 4.82 5.86
CA GLU A 158 5.02 4.12 6.28
C GLU A 158 5.39 4.53 7.71
N ILE A 159 5.21 3.65 8.68
CA ILE A 159 5.59 3.87 10.08
C ILE A 159 7.06 3.45 10.23
N HIS A 160 7.81 4.24 11.00
CA HIS A 160 9.22 3.96 11.21
C HIS A 160 9.43 2.70 12.07
N ALA A 161 10.24 1.76 11.63
CA ALA A 161 10.43 0.48 12.34
C ALA A 161 10.93 0.67 13.79
N GLY A 162 11.83 1.65 14.00
CA GLY A 162 12.39 1.95 15.31
C GLY A 162 11.35 2.31 16.38
N VAL A 163 10.23 2.95 16.01
CA VAL A 163 9.21 3.35 17.01
C VAL A 163 8.40 2.19 17.55
N LEU A 164 8.44 1.04 16.88
CA LEU A 164 7.77 -0.17 17.34
C LEU A 164 8.70 -1.08 18.14
N GLY A 165 10.01 -0.80 18.16
CA GLY A 165 10.99 -1.68 18.80
C GLY A 165 11.13 -3.05 18.13
N LEU A 166 10.58 -3.22 16.91
CA LEU A 166 10.62 -4.48 16.16
C LEU A 166 11.84 -4.59 15.24
N GLU A 167 12.79 -3.66 15.40
CA GLU A 167 13.96 -3.56 14.57
C GLU A 167 14.86 -4.81 14.73
N GLY A 168 15.01 -5.59 13.65
CA GLY A 168 15.81 -6.83 13.66
C GLY A 168 15.09 -8.07 14.18
N SER A 169 13.77 -8.01 14.42
CA SER A 169 12.96 -9.18 14.82
C SER A 169 12.71 -10.16 13.67
N GLU A 170 12.81 -11.47 13.95
CA GLU A 170 12.46 -12.51 12.97
C GLU A 170 10.93 -12.64 12.78
N ASP A 171 10.13 -12.30 13.81
CA ASP A 171 8.66 -12.31 13.79
C ASP A 171 8.07 -10.95 13.36
N LEU A 172 8.86 -10.13 12.67
CA LEU A 172 8.46 -8.78 12.28
C LEU A 172 7.18 -8.79 11.45
N ASP A 173 7.03 -9.75 10.54
CA ASP A 173 5.89 -9.91 9.64
C ASP A 173 4.56 -10.25 10.36
N GLN A 174 4.60 -11.10 11.38
CA GLN A 174 3.41 -11.43 12.16
C GLN A 174 2.97 -10.26 13.04
N ASN A 175 3.93 -9.58 13.68
CA ASN A 175 3.65 -8.39 14.48
C ASN A 175 3.13 -7.24 13.59
N TYR A 176 3.67 -7.15 12.38
CA TYR A 176 3.18 -6.30 11.30
C TYR A 176 1.69 -6.48 11.05
N TYR A 177 1.32 -7.75 10.82
CA TYR A 177 -0.03 -8.15 10.48
C TYR A 177 -1.01 -7.86 11.63
N ARG A 178 -0.60 -8.12 12.87
CA ARG A 178 -1.42 -7.85 14.06
C ARG A 178 -1.66 -6.36 14.27
N LEU A 179 -0.61 -5.54 14.18
CA LEU A 179 -0.75 -4.09 14.30
C LEU A 179 -1.66 -3.54 13.20
N LEU A 180 -1.51 -4.03 11.97
CA LEU A 180 -2.41 -3.74 10.86
C LEU A 180 -3.87 -4.13 11.15
N GLY A 181 -4.12 -5.33 11.66
CA GLY A 181 -5.45 -5.76 12.09
C GLY A 181 -6.08 -4.78 13.08
N ALA A 182 -5.28 -4.31 14.04
CA ALA A 182 -5.72 -3.37 15.07
C ALA A 182 -6.04 -1.96 14.54
N VAL A 183 -5.26 -1.44 13.58
CA VAL A 183 -5.40 -0.06 13.08
C VAL A 183 -6.25 0.07 11.82
N ALA A 184 -6.33 -0.98 11.02
CA ALA A 184 -7.10 -1.04 9.77
C ALA A 184 -8.46 -1.74 9.93
N ASP A 185 -8.85 -2.12 11.15
CA ASP A 185 -10.13 -2.80 11.47
C ASP A 185 -10.38 -4.04 10.57
N ILE A 186 -9.29 -4.79 10.37
CA ILE A 186 -9.26 -6.05 9.64
C ILE A 186 -9.40 -7.18 10.65
N LYS A 187 -10.34 -8.09 10.40
CA LYS A 187 -10.62 -9.23 11.27
C LYS A 187 -10.43 -10.53 10.50
N GLU A 188 -10.05 -11.60 11.19
CA GLU A 188 -10.15 -12.94 10.62
C GLU A 188 -11.49 -13.56 11.02
N SER A 189 -12.21 -14.10 10.03
CA SER A 189 -13.48 -14.80 10.24
C SER A 189 -13.55 -15.99 9.28
N GLY A 190 -13.65 -17.20 9.81
CA GLY A 190 -13.80 -18.42 8.99
C GLY A 190 -12.61 -18.69 8.06
N GLY A 191 -11.39 -18.30 8.46
CA GLY A 191 -10.18 -18.46 7.64
C GLY A 191 -10.05 -17.44 6.51
N ARG A 192 -10.91 -16.42 6.46
CA ARG A 192 -10.83 -15.30 5.52
C ARG A 192 -10.71 -13.97 6.24
N VAL A 193 -10.04 -13.04 5.58
CA VAL A 193 -9.91 -11.66 6.03
C VAL A 193 -11.23 -10.94 5.81
N LEU A 194 -11.74 -10.23 6.81
CA LEU A 194 -12.95 -9.42 6.77
C LEU A 194 -12.59 -7.95 7.00
N LYS A 195 -12.86 -7.11 6.00
CA LYS A 195 -12.75 -5.65 6.10
C LYS A 195 -14.05 -5.04 6.59
N THR A 196 -13.96 -4.09 7.50
CA THR A 196 -15.14 -3.47 8.11
C THR A 196 -15.21 -1.96 7.82
N SER A 197 -14.62 -1.12 8.67
CA SER A 197 -14.73 0.34 8.63
C SER A 197 -13.71 1.04 7.72
N ILE A 198 -12.64 0.33 7.35
CA ILE A 198 -11.57 0.75 6.45
C ILE A 198 -11.53 -0.25 5.30
N ARG A 199 -12.17 0.11 4.18
CA ARG A 199 -12.46 -0.83 3.08
C ARG A 199 -11.42 -0.77 1.97
N THR A 200 -10.75 0.38 1.84
CA THR A 200 -9.76 0.64 0.78
C THR A 200 -8.36 0.11 1.09
N VAL A 201 -8.10 -0.31 2.33
CA VAL A 201 -6.81 -0.92 2.72
C VAL A 201 -6.51 -2.14 1.85
N VAL A 202 -5.31 -2.25 1.31
CA VAL A 202 -4.87 -3.41 0.54
C VAL A 202 -4.42 -4.46 1.53
N ALA A 203 -5.21 -5.51 1.73
CA ALA A 203 -4.93 -6.51 2.77
C ALA A 203 -3.54 -7.16 2.59
N HIS A 204 -3.13 -7.39 1.35
CA HIS A 204 -1.81 -7.95 1.00
C HIS A 204 -0.63 -7.01 1.23
N SER A 205 -0.86 -5.72 1.51
CA SER A 205 0.25 -4.77 1.76
C SER A 205 1.08 -5.09 3.01
N CYS A 206 0.61 -6.03 3.83
CA CYS A 206 1.32 -6.57 4.99
C CYS A 206 2.34 -7.67 4.68
N GLN A 207 2.26 -8.28 3.49
CA GLN A 207 2.99 -9.51 3.21
C GLN A 207 4.45 -9.22 2.91
N LYS A 208 5.33 -10.16 3.26
CA LYS A 208 6.78 -9.98 3.13
C LYS A 208 7.25 -9.69 1.71
N ASP A 209 6.59 -10.33 0.75
CA ASP A 209 6.82 -10.24 -0.67
C ASP A 209 6.07 -9.09 -1.35
N TYR A 210 5.26 -8.34 -0.60
CA TYR A 210 4.58 -7.17 -1.13
C TYR A 210 5.60 -6.12 -1.57
N LYS A 211 5.35 -5.56 -2.76
CA LYS A 211 6.23 -4.60 -3.41
C LYS A 211 5.58 -3.23 -3.34
N VAL A 212 6.34 -2.25 -2.89
CA VAL A 212 5.87 -0.87 -2.77
C VAL A 212 6.57 -0.01 -3.80
N LEU A 213 5.79 0.81 -4.52
CA LEU A 213 6.38 1.76 -5.47
C LEU A 213 7.37 2.67 -4.72
N LEU A 214 8.56 2.83 -5.27
CA LEU A 214 9.61 3.61 -4.64
C LEU A 214 9.26 5.11 -4.71
N PRO A 215 9.39 5.89 -3.62
CA PRO A 215 9.19 7.34 -3.67
C PRO A 215 10.09 8.00 -4.72
N GLY A 216 9.51 8.86 -5.55
CA GLY A 216 10.14 9.49 -6.71
C GLY A 216 9.98 8.74 -8.03
N SER A 217 9.67 7.44 -7.99
CA SER A 217 9.48 6.63 -9.19
C SER A 217 8.06 6.74 -9.74
N ASN A 218 7.94 6.76 -11.07
CA ASN A 218 6.66 6.85 -11.76
C ASN A 218 5.92 5.51 -11.71
N HIS A 219 4.63 5.58 -11.36
CA HIS A 219 3.74 4.46 -11.50
C HIS A 219 3.59 4.08 -12.99
N PRO A 220 3.77 2.80 -13.37
CA PRO A 220 3.75 2.37 -14.78
C PRO A 220 2.49 2.76 -15.55
N ALA A 221 1.32 2.66 -14.91
CA ALA A 221 0.03 2.96 -15.54
C ALA A 221 -0.38 4.44 -15.49
N LEU A 222 0.13 5.20 -14.51
CA LEU A 222 -0.31 6.59 -14.30
C LEU A 222 0.69 7.59 -14.89
N HIS A 223 1.93 7.16 -15.10
CA HIS A 223 3.05 8.03 -15.47
C HIS A 223 3.13 9.24 -14.53
N ARG A 224 2.90 8.99 -13.24
CA ARG A 224 2.99 9.97 -12.15
C ARG A 224 3.89 9.40 -11.07
N PRO A 225 4.77 10.22 -10.49
CA PRO A 225 5.67 9.78 -9.43
C PRO A 225 4.88 9.52 -8.15
N ARG A 226 5.39 8.58 -7.36
CA ARG A 226 4.99 8.45 -5.97
C ARG A 226 5.63 9.56 -5.16
N VAL A 227 4.81 10.41 -4.55
CA VAL A 227 5.26 11.64 -3.89
C VAL A 227 5.09 11.54 -2.38
N SER A 228 6.02 12.14 -1.62
CA SER A 228 5.84 12.34 -0.19
C SER A 228 4.83 13.44 0.04
N VAL A 229 3.89 13.21 0.96
CA VAL A 229 2.89 14.20 1.33
C VAL A 229 3.10 14.61 2.78
N GLY A 230 3.43 15.88 2.99
CA GLY A 230 3.56 16.43 4.34
C GLY A 230 2.22 16.50 5.08
N SER A 231 2.26 16.51 6.41
CA SER A 231 1.08 16.67 7.27
C SER A 231 0.23 17.88 6.92
N SER A 232 0.85 18.98 6.47
CA SER A 232 0.15 20.20 6.03
C SER A 232 -0.69 19.97 4.77
N HIS A 233 -0.20 19.21 3.79
CA HIS A 233 -0.95 18.90 2.56
C HIS A 233 -2.13 17.95 2.84
N PHE A 234 -1.97 17.09 3.86
CA PHE A 234 -3.05 16.28 4.40
C PHE A 234 -4.10 17.10 5.15
N ALA A 235 -3.77 18.30 5.64
CA ALA A 235 -4.72 19.14 6.37
C ALA A 235 -5.63 19.98 5.45
N TYR A 236 -5.24 20.22 4.18
CA TYR A 236 -5.99 21.06 3.24
C TYR A 236 -7.15 20.35 2.53
N GLY A 237 -7.39 19.08 2.85
CA GLY A 237 -8.49 18.28 2.30
C GLY A 237 -8.19 17.65 0.94
N ILE A 238 -9.11 16.79 0.51
CA ILE A 238 -8.90 15.87 -0.60
C ILE A 238 -8.56 16.54 -1.93
N ALA A 239 -9.17 17.68 -2.26
CA ALA A 239 -8.98 18.32 -3.56
C ALA A 239 -7.52 18.79 -3.71
N ALA A 240 -7.00 19.46 -2.67
CA ALA A 240 -5.61 19.88 -2.62
C ALA A 240 -4.64 18.68 -2.63
N PHE A 241 -5.01 17.60 -1.93
CA PHE A 241 -4.23 16.36 -1.90
C PHE A 241 -4.15 15.69 -3.28
N SER A 242 -5.29 15.52 -3.95
CA SER A 242 -5.40 14.88 -5.26
C SER A 242 -4.67 15.69 -6.34
N ASP A 243 -4.82 17.01 -6.33
CA ASP A 243 -4.09 17.91 -7.23
C ASP A 243 -2.57 17.82 -7.01
N PHE A 244 -2.13 17.76 -5.76
CA PHE A 244 -0.71 17.60 -5.43
C PHE A 244 -0.14 16.29 -6.00
N CYS A 245 -0.88 15.18 -5.86
CA CYS A 245 -0.49 13.85 -6.35
C CYS A 245 -0.53 13.74 -7.88
N SER A 246 -1.39 14.51 -8.54
CA SER A 246 -1.58 14.47 -10.00
C SER A 246 -0.53 15.28 -10.78
N LYS A 247 0.20 16.16 -10.11
CA LYS A 247 1.28 16.96 -10.71
C LYS A 247 2.43 16.06 -11.15
N LYS A 248 2.96 16.29 -12.35
CA LYS A 248 4.24 15.72 -12.78
C LYS A 248 5.36 16.25 -11.87
N ARG A 249 6.46 15.51 -11.75
CA ARG A 249 7.68 15.98 -11.10
C ARG A 249 8.82 15.98 -12.11
N THR A 250 9.72 16.93 -11.92
CA THR A 250 11.04 16.93 -12.56
C THR A 250 11.89 15.79 -11.97
N THR A 251 12.93 15.38 -12.70
CA THR A 251 13.88 14.38 -12.19
C THR A 251 14.49 14.80 -10.85
N GLN A 252 14.80 16.09 -10.67
CA GLN A 252 15.37 16.58 -9.41
C GLN A 252 14.38 16.45 -8.24
N GLU A 253 13.11 16.78 -8.46
CA GLU A 253 12.07 16.58 -7.44
C GLU A 253 11.88 15.10 -7.12
N SER A 254 11.82 14.23 -8.13
CA SER A 254 11.77 12.77 -7.92
C SER A 254 12.94 12.25 -7.09
N LEU A 255 14.16 12.70 -7.37
CA LEU A 255 15.34 12.32 -6.59
C LEU A 255 15.26 12.84 -5.15
N GLN A 256 14.68 14.02 -4.94
CA GLN A 256 14.46 14.55 -3.60
C GLN A 256 13.45 13.71 -2.82
N GLU A 257 12.38 13.20 -3.45
CA GLU A 257 11.44 12.26 -2.82
C GLU A 257 12.15 10.98 -2.34
N THR A 258 13.01 10.42 -3.19
CA THR A 258 13.81 9.23 -2.85
C THR A 258 14.79 9.52 -1.71
N LEU A 259 15.48 10.66 -1.74
CA LEU A 259 16.42 11.06 -0.70
C LEU A 259 15.73 11.29 0.64
N ASN A 260 14.54 11.90 0.63
CA ASN A 260 13.73 12.09 1.82
C ASN A 260 13.33 10.74 2.44
N TRP A 261 12.95 9.77 1.60
CA TRP A 261 12.66 8.41 2.05
C TRP A 261 13.88 7.70 2.63
N VAL A 262 15.05 7.77 1.97
CA VAL A 262 16.30 7.20 2.50
C VAL A 262 16.61 7.80 3.88
N LYS A 263 16.50 9.13 4.01
CA LYS A 263 16.70 9.81 5.30
C LYS A 263 15.70 9.37 6.35
N PHE A 264 14.43 9.22 6.00
CA PHE A 264 13.39 8.71 6.90
C PHE A 264 13.78 7.33 7.45
N VAL A 265 14.13 6.38 6.57
CA VAL A 265 14.52 5.01 6.97
C VAL A 265 15.77 4.98 7.86
N GLN A 266 16.73 5.87 7.61
CA GLN A 266 17.99 5.92 8.36
C GLN A 266 17.90 6.70 9.68
N THR A 267 16.79 7.37 9.96
CA THR A 267 16.67 8.21 11.16
C THR A 267 16.43 7.32 12.38
N PRO A 268 17.37 7.24 13.34
CA PRO A 268 17.14 6.43 14.53
C PRO A 268 16.03 7.06 15.38
N LEU A 269 15.03 6.25 15.76
CA LEU A 269 13.93 6.66 16.62
C LEU A 269 13.80 5.70 17.80
N PRO A 270 13.56 6.22 19.02
CA PRO A 270 13.32 5.36 20.18
C PRO A 270 11.97 4.64 20.04
N PRO A 271 11.84 3.41 20.59
CA PRO A 271 10.57 2.73 20.64
C PRO A 271 9.58 3.49 21.53
N VAL A 272 8.31 3.50 21.13
CA VAL A 272 7.22 3.99 21.97
C VAL A 272 7.00 2.97 23.09
N PRO A 273 6.97 3.40 24.37
CA PRO A 273 6.78 2.49 25.50
C PRO A 273 5.47 1.70 25.40
N GLY A 274 5.54 0.39 25.65
CA GLY A 274 4.36 -0.50 25.71
C GLY A 274 3.78 -0.96 24.36
N LEU A 275 4.46 -0.70 23.24
CA LEU A 275 4.05 -1.22 21.91
C LEU A 275 4.63 -2.60 21.58
N ALA A 276 5.75 -2.97 22.18
CA ALA A 276 6.45 -4.23 21.94
C ALA A 276 6.09 -5.34 22.96
N ASP A 277 5.35 -4.97 24.02
CA ASP A 277 4.88 -5.86 25.10
C ASP A 277 3.45 -6.37 24.80
#